data_AF-A0A2Z2GYE2-F1
#
_entry.id   AF-A0A2Z2GYE2-F1
#
_cell.length_a   1.000
_cell.length_b   1.000
_cell.length_c   1.000
_cell.angle_alpha   90.00
_cell.angle_beta   90.00
_cell.angle_gamma   90.00
#
_symmetry.space_group_name_H-M   'P 1'
#
loop_
_entity.id
_entity.type
_entity.pdbx_description
1 polymer ?
#
loop_
_entity_poly.entity_id
_entity_poly.type
_entity_poly.pdbx_seq_one_letter_code
_entity_poly.pdbx_strand_id
1 'polypeptide(L)'
;IHIGHALNKILKDMILRAKTLSGFDAPYVPGGDCHDLPIEHKVEVTYGKNLGADKTRELCRAYDTEQIEGQKSEFIRLGVLGEWDNPYKTMNFPNEAGEIRALAETVKVRGSVFKGLKPVNWCFDCGSALAEAEVEYEE
;
A
#
# COMPACT_ATOMS: atom_id res chain seq x y z
N ILE A 1 -13.31 -6.16 -2.59
CA ILE A 1 -12.79 -5.53 -3.84
C ILE A 1 -13.93 -4.87 -4.63
N HIS A 2 -13.64 -4.08 -5.66
CA HIS A 2 -14.65 -3.53 -6.59
C HIS A 2 -14.30 -3.81 -8.06
N ILE A 3 -15.15 -3.42 -9.02
CA ILE A 3 -15.00 -3.79 -10.43
C ILE A 3 -13.67 -3.34 -11.06
N GLY A 4 -13.17 -2.15 -10.71
CA GLY A 4 -11.82 -1.70 -11.12
C GLY A 4 -10.69 -2.66 -10.70
N HIS A 5 -10.74 -3.22 -9.49
CA HIS A 5 -9.79 -4.23 -9.04
C HIS A 5 -9.89 -5.52 -9.86
N ALA A 6 -11.13 -5.98 -10.12
CA ALA A 6 -11.38 -7.17 -10.93
C ALA A 6 -10.83 -6.99 -12.35
N LEU A 7 -11.12 -5.86 -13.00
CA LEU A 7 -10.59 -5.52 -14.31
C LEU A 7 -9.05 -5.56 -14.33
N ASN A 8 -8.40 -4.89 -13.36
CA ASN A 8 -6.93 -4.86 -13.27
C ASN A 8 -6.33 -6.26 -13.16
N LYS A 9 -6.86 -7.08 -12.25
CA LYS A 9 -6.29 -8.40 -11.96
C LYS A 9 -6.58 -9.42 -13.06
N ILE A 10 -7.76 -9.38 -13.68
CA ILE A 10 -8.08 -10.24 -14.82
C ILE A 10 -7.16 -9.93 -16.01
N LEU A 11 -6.92 -8.64 -16.31
CA LEU A 11 -6.01 -8.27 -17.41
C LEU A 11 -4.57 -8.75 -17.16
N LYS A 12 -4.07 -8.61 -15.93
CA LYS A 12 -2.76 -9.16 -15.54
C LYS A 12 -2.73 -10.68 -15.69
N ASP A 13 -3.76 -11.37 -15.22
CA ASP A 13 -3.86 -12.83 -15.28
C ASP A 13 -3.90 -13.36 -16.72
N MET A 14 -4.60 -12.67 -17.64
CA MET A 14 -4.58 -13.00 -19.07
C MET A 14 -3.16 -12.98 -19.65
N ILE A 15 -2.38 -11.94 -19.32
CA ILE A 15 -0.99 -11.81 -19.78
C ILE A 15 -0.12 -12.92 -19.19
N LEU A 16 -0.24 -13.17 -17.88
CA LEU A 16 0.53 -14.20 -17.18
C LEU A 16 0.27 -15.57 -17.80
N ARG A 17 -1.00 -15.95 -17.94
CA ARG A 17 -1.39 -17.22 -18.58
C ARG A 17 -0.88 -17.33 -20.00
N ALA A 18 -1.00 -16.28 -20.81
CA ALA A 18 -0.50 -16.28 -22.17
C ALA A 18 1.03 -16.51 -22.23
N LYS A 19 1.79 -15.87 -21.31
CA LYS A 19 3.25 -16.06 -21.22
C LYS A 19 3.63 -17.44 -20.69
N THR A 20 2.98 -17.94 -19.65
CA THR A 20 3.18 -19.31 -19.16
C THR A 20 2.92 -20.34 -20.25
N LEU A 21 1.80 -20.22 -20.99
CA LEU A 21 1.46 -21.12 -22.09
C LEU A 21 2.42 -20.98 -23.29
N SER A 22 3.09 -19.84 -23.44
CA SER A 22 4.12 -19.63 -24.46
C SER A 22 5.50 -20.14 -24.03
N GLY A 23 5.61 -20.83 -22.88
CA GLY A 23 6.86 -21.44 -22.39
C GLY A 23 7.74 -20.52 -21.55
N PHE A 24 7.24 -19.34 -21.14
CA PHE A 24 7.98 -18.45 -20.23
C PHE A 24 7.71 -18.83 -18.77
N ASP A 25 8.74 -18.73 -17.93
CA ASP A 25 8.56 -18.67 -16.48
C ASP A 25 8.04 -17.28 -16.10
N ALA A 26 6.73 -17.19 -15.82
CA ALA A 26 6.03 -15.94 -15.58
C ALA A 26 5.46 -15.91 -14.14
N PRO A 27 6.31 -15.79 -13.11
CA PRO A 27 5.85 -15.73 -11.73
C PRO A 27 5.10 -14.43 -11.47
N TYR A 28 4.05 -14.51 -10.68
CA TYR A 28 3.30 -13.35 -10.22
C TYR A 28 3.15 -13.39 -8.71
N VAL A 29 3.77 -12.42 -8.05
CA VAL A 29 3.69 -12.23 -6.60
C VAL A 29 2.70 -11.10 -6.33
N PRO A 30 1.51 -11.39 -5.79
CA PRO A 30 0.55 -10.39 -5.38
C PRO A 30 1.11 -9.48 -4.28
N GLY A 31 0.61 -8.25 -4.23
CA GLY A 31 1.01 -7.22 -3.28
C GLY A 31 -0.15 -6.65 -2.50
N GLY A 32 0.11 -6.29 -1.24
CA GLY A 32 -0.75 -5.44 -0.42
C GLY A 32 -0.03 -4.16 -0.04
N ASP A 33 -0.72 -3.03 -0.15
CA ASP A 33 -0.30 -1.76 0.43
C ASP A 33 -0.93 -1.62 1.82
N CYS A 34 -0.12 -1.32 2.83
CA CYS A 34 -0.42 -1.54 4.25
C CYS A 34 -0.03 -0.35 5.14
N HIS A 35 0.19 0.81 4.52
CA HIS A 35 0.46 2.04 5.25
C HIS A 35 -0.50 3.12 4.72
N ASP A 36 -0.38 4.33 5.26
CA ASP A 36 -1.09 5.54 4.85
C ASP A 36 -2.34 5.90 5.64
N LEU A 37 -2.69 7.17 5.46
CA LEU A 37 -3.73 7.90 6.13
C LEU A 37 -5.13 7.26 6.05
N PRO A 38 -5.56 6.60 4.95
CA PRO A 38 -6.87 5.97 4.91
C PRO A 38 -7.06 4.86 5.96
N ILE A 39 -6.00 4.09 6.25
CA ILE A 39 -6.03 3.03 7.26
C ILE A 39 -6.04 3.66 8.66
N GLU A 40 -5.20 4.66 8.90
CA GLU A 40 -5.20 5.40 10.17
C GLU A 40 -6.57 6.02 10.44
N HIS A 41 -7.19 6.67 9.45
CA HIS A 41 -8.53 7.23 9.57
C HIS A 41 -9.59 6.16 9.88
N LYS A 42 -9.50 4.97 9.28
CA LYS A 42 -10.40 3.85 9.63
C LYS A 42 -10.22 3.41 11.08
N VAL A 43 -8.98 3.30 11.55
CA VAL A 43 -8.69 2.99 12.96
C VAL A 43 -9.23 4.08 13.88
N GLU A 44 -9.05 5.36 13.55
CA GLU A 44 -9.60 6.47 14.34
C GLU A 44 -11.13 6.47 14.39
N VAL A 45 -11.81 6.19 13.27
CA VAL A 45 -13.27 6.09 13.22
C VAL A 45 -13.77 4.92 14.07
N THR A 46 -13.06 3.79 14.08
CA THR A 46 -13.47 2.59 14.82
C THR A 46 -13.14 2.65 16.32
N TYR A 47 -11.98 3.20 16.68
CA TYR A 47 -11.43 3.12 18.04
C TYR A 47 -11.29 4.49 18.74
N GLY A 48 -11.57 5.58 18.04
CA GLY A 48 -11.45 6.95 18.54
C GLY A 48 -10.10 7.61 18.21
N LYS A 49 -10.09 8.95 18.20
CA LYS A 49 -8.89 9.77 17.99
C LYS A 49 -7.99 9.80 19.24
N ASN A 50 -6.73 10.18 19.04
CA ASN A 50 -5.70 10.36 20.09
C ASN A 50 -5.23 9.07 20.79
N LEU A 51 -5.26 7.95 20.08
CA LEU A 51 -4.56 6.74 20.53
C LEU A 51 -3.04 6.98 20.55
N GLY A 52 -2.35 6.32 21.48
CA GLY A 52 -0.88 6.33 21.49
C GLY A 52 -0.32 5.69 20.23
N ALA A 53 0.78 6.22 19.71
CA ALA A 53 1.36 5.81 18.42
C ALA A 53 1.58 4.29 18.28
N ASP A 54 2.09 3.65 19.33
CA ASP A 54 2.30 2.19 19.33
C ASP A 54 0.98 1.42 19.16
N LYS A 55 -0.07 1.87 19.85
CA LYS A 55 -1.39 1.24 19.76
C LYS A 55 -2.06 1.49 18.42
N THR A 56 -1.93 2.70 17.88
CA THR A 56 -2.42 3.01 16.53
C THR A 56 -1.77 2.09 15.49
N ARG A 57 -0.43 1.97 15.51
CA ARG A 57 0.31 1.11 14.57
C ARG A 57 -0.06 -0.37 14.71
N GLU A 58 -0.25 -0.85 15.94
CA GLU A 58 -0.73 -2.21 16.20
C GLU A 58 -2.11 -2.46 15.56
N LEU A 59 -3.06 -1.53 15.75
CA LEU A 59 -4.40 -1.62 15.21
C LEU A 59 -4.43 -1.51 13.68
N CYS A 60 -3.61 -0.63 13.08
CA CYS A 60 -3.48 -0.53 11.63
C CYS A 60 -2.99 -1.85 11.02
N ARG A 61 -1.93 -2.46 11.59
CA ARG A 61 -1.41 -3.76 11.13
C ARG A 61 -2.44 -4.88 11.25
N ALA A 62 -3.23 -4.87 12.32
CA ALA A 62 -4.31 -5.84 12.50
C ALA A 62 -5.41 -5.65 11.44
N TYR A 63 -5.84 -4.40 11.21
CA TYR A 63 -6.83 -4.06 10.20
C TYR A 63 -6.38 -4.47 8.80
N ASP A 64 -5.15 -4.14 8.39
CA ASP A 64 -4.64 -4.52 7.07
C ASP A 64 -4.52 -6.02 6.89
N THR A 65 -4.14 -6.74 7.94
CA THR A 65 -4.08 -8.20 7.88
C THR A 65 -5.46 -8.78 7.56
N GLU A 66 -6.51 -8.28 8.20
CA GLU A 66 -7.89 -8.68 7.91
C GLU A 66 -8.31 -8.32 6.47
N GLN A 67 -8.05 -7.07 6.05
CA GLN A 67 -8.40 -6.61 4.71
C GLN A 67 -7.70 -7.41 3.61
N ILE A 68 -6.41 -7.73 3.79
CA ILE A 68 -5.63 -8.52 2.84
C ILE A 68 -6.19 -9.92 2.68
N GLU A 69 -6.55 -10.60 3.77
CA GLU A 69 -7.13 -11.95 3.68
C GLU A 69 -8.49 -11.93 2.96
N GLY A 70 -9.32 -10.93 3.24
CA GLY A 70 -10.57 -10.71 2.51
C GLY A 70 -10.33 -10.54 1.01
N GLN A 71 -9.47 -9.59 0.61
CA GLN A 71 -9.16 -9.32 -0.79
C GLN A 71 -8.50 -10.51 -1.50
N LYS A 72 -7.57 -11.21 -0.82
CA LYS A 72 -6.92 -12.43 -1.31
C LYS A 72 -7.96 -13.48 -1.68
N SER A 73 -8.93 -13.73 -0.80
CA SER A 73 -9.99 -14.72 -1.05
C SER A 73 -10.83 -14.36 -2.28
N GLU A 74 -11.14 -13.09 -2.48
CA GLU A 74 -11.92 -12.60 -3.62
C GLU A 74 -11.13 -12.70 -4.94
N PHE A 75 -9.82 -12.40 -4.93
CA PHE A 75 -8.98 -12.54 -6.13
C PHE A 75 -8.74 -14.00 -6.52
N ILE A 76 -8.54 -14.88 -5.54
CA ILE A 76 -8.50 -16.34 -5.78
C ILE A 76 -9.82 -16.81 -6.37
N ARG A 77 -10.96 -16.29 -5.87
CA ARG A 77 -12.29 -16.61 -6.40
C ARG A 77 -12.50 -16.16 -7.85
N LEU A 78 -11.84 -15.07 -8.27
CA LEU A 78 -11.81 -14.63 -9.67
C LEU A 78 -10.92 -15.49 -10.56
N GLY A 79 -10.21 -16.48 -10.01
CA GLY A 79 -9.34 -17.39 -10.75
C GLY A 79 -7.96 -16.83 -11.06
N VAL A 80 -7.56 -15.74 -10.41
CA VAL A 80 -6.24 -15.11 -10.62
C VAL A 80 -5.15 -16.02 -10.09
N LEU A 81 -4.21 -16.43 -10.95
CA LEU A 81 -3.03 -17.18 -10.55
C LEU A 81 -2.04 -16.24 -9.86
N GLY A 82 -1.36 -16.73 -8.82
CA GLY A 82 -0.32 -15.98 -8.12
C GLY A 82 0.23 -16.73 -6.92
N GLU A 83 1.37 -16.25 -6.42
CA GLU A 83 1.97 -16.71 -5.16
C GLU A 83 1.21 -16.11 -3.97
N TRP A 84 0.06 -16.69 -3.67
CA TRP A 84 -0.85 -16.19 -2.64
C TRP A 84 -0.44 -16.54 -1.22
N ASP A 85 0.46 -17.52 -1.04
CA ASP A 85 0.93 -17.95 0.29
C ASP A 85 2.10 -17.09 0.77
N ASN A 86 2.85 -16.51 -0.15
CA ASN A 86 3.92 -15.55 0.14
C ASN A 86 3.77 -14.22 -0.65
N PRO A 87 2.70 -13.45 -0.43
CA PRO A 87 2.52 -12.14 -1.06
C PRO A 87 3.49 -11.12 -0.44
N TYR A 88 3.90 -10.12 -1.23
CA TYR A 88 4.61 -8.98 -0.64
C TYR A 88 3.61 -8.05 0.04
N LYS A 89 3.99 -7.50 1.20
CA LYS A 89 3.20 -6.53 1.95
C LYS A 89 4.11 -5.37 2.31
N THR A 90 3.67 -4.13 2.13
CA THR A 90 4.56 -2.98 2.40
C THR A 90 4.99 -2.90 3.87
N MET A 91 4.15 -3.42 4.78
CA MET A 91 4.45 -3.53 6.22
C MET A 91 5.40 -4.69 6.62
N ASN A 92 5.85 -5.52 5.68
CA ASN A 92 6.80 -6.60 6.00
C ASN A 92 8.17 -6.00 6.34
N PHE A 93 8.79 -6.44 7.43
CA PHE A 93 10.09 -5.89 7.88
C PHE A 93 11.20 -5.86 6.80
N PRO A 94 11.34 -6.87 5.93
CA PRO A 94 12.30 -6.78 4.82
C PRO A 94 12.00 -5.65 3.84
N ASN A 95 10.72 -5.35 3.59
CA ASN A 95 10.29 -4.27 2.71
C ASN A 95 10.55 -2.91 3.35
N GLU A 96 10.13 -2.70 4.61
CA GLU A 96 10.43 -1.47 5.37
C GLU A 96 11.94 -1.22 5.47
N ALA A 97 12.75 -2.28 5.68
CA ALA A 97 14.21 -2.16 5.64
C ALA A 97 14.73 -1.78 4.24
N GLY A 98 14.06 -2.24 3.17
CA GLY A 98 14.34 -1.85 1.79
C GLY A 98 14.07 -0.35 1.55
N GLU A 99 12.93 0.15 2.01
CA GLU A 99 12.54 1.56 1.93
C GLU A 99 13.58 2.46 2.62
N ILE A 100 14.01 2.11 3.84
CA ILE A 100 15.05 2.86 4.56
C ILE A 100 16.39 2.84 3.82
N ARG A 101 16.78 1.72 3.20
CA ARG A 101 18.00 1.66 2.38
C ARG A 101 17.89 2.54 1.13
N ALA A 102 16.74 2.52 0.45
CA ALA A 102 16.49 3.36 -0.72
C ALA A 102 16.53 4.86 -0.37
N LEU A 103 15.96 5.24 0.78
CA LEU A 103 16.08 6.59 1.32
C LEU A 103 17.54 6.95 1.60
N ALA A 104 18.29 6.04 2.22
CA ALA A 104 19.71 6.27 2.53
C ALA A 104 20.54 6.51 1.25
N GLU A 105 20.31 5.77 0.17
CA GLU A 105 20.97 6.04 -1.11
C GLU A 105 20.56 7.40 -1.69
N THR A 106 19.27 7.76 -1.59
CA THR A 106 18.77 9.07 -2.05
C THR A 106 19.43 10.22 -1.29
N VAL A 107 19.62 10.08 0.02
CA VAL A 107 20.29 11.09 0.87
C VAL A 107 21.76 11.28 0.49
N LYS A 108 22.45 10.24 0.00
CA LYS A 108 23.85 10.35 -0.46
C LYS A 108 23.97 11.21 -1.71
N VAL A 109 22.93 11.30 -2.54
CA VAL A 109 22.91 12.18 -3.71
C VAL A 109 22.79 13.62 -3.22
N ARG A 110 23.88 14.38 -3.39
CA ARG A 110 24.00 15.74 -2.88
C ARG A 110 22.86 16.62 -3.42
N GLY A 111 22.06 17.17 -2.50
CA GLY A 111 20.96 18.08 -2.82
C GLY A 111 19.62 17.39 -3.09
N SER A 112 19.55 16.05 -3.12
CA SER A 112 18.29 15.32 -3.33
C SER A 112 17.39 15.31 -2.10
N VAL A 113 17.96 15.40 -0.89
CA VAL A 113 17.21 15.52 0.37
C VAL A 113 17.76 16.71 1.16
N PHE A 114 16.86 17.58 1.61
CA PHE A 114 17.21 18.72 2.46
C PHE A 114 16.06 19.00 3.44
N LYS A 115 16.39 19.63 4.57
CA LYS A 115 15.41 20.15 5.52
C LYS A 115 15.25 21.64 5.28
N GLY A 116 14.01 22.11 5.19
CA GLY A 116 13.69 23.52 4.98
C GLY A 116 12.28 23.86 5.47
N LEU A 117 11.86 25.09 5.20
CA LEU A 117 10.51 25.56 5.44
C LEU A 117 9.89 25.93 4.10
N LYS A 118 8.66 25.46 3.87
CA LYS A 118 7.86 25.73 2.68
C LYS A 118 6.40 25.78 3.12
N PRO A 119 5.57 26.70 2.62
CA PRO A 119 4.13 26.53 2.70
C PRO A 119 3.72 25.18 2.09
N VAL A 120 2.90 24.42 2.81
CA VAL A 120 2.41 23.10 2.38
C VAL A 120 0.89 23.05 2.48
N ASN A 121 0.28 22.17 1.69
CA ASN A 121 -1.12 21.83 1.87
C ASN A 121 -1.27 21.12 3.23
N TRP A 122 -2.20 21.59 4.06
CA TRP A 122 -2.38 21.08 5.42
C TRP A 122 -3.82 20.61 5.62
N CYS A 123 -3.99 19.34 6.00
CA CYS A 123 -5.29 18.80 6.37
C CYS A 123 -5.54 19.02 7.87
N PHE A 124 -6.53 19.83 8.22
CA PHE A 124 -6.90 20.08 9.63
C PHE A 124 -7.50 18.85 10.32
N ASP A 125 -8.19 17.99 9.58
CA ASP A 125 -8.82 16.78 10.13
C ASP A 125 -7.80 15.66 10.39
N CYS A 126 -6.79 15.59 9.51
CA CYS A 126 -5.73 14.58 9.50
C CYS A 126 -4.54 14.98 10.39
N GLY A 127 -4.35 16.28 10.63
CA GLY A 127 -3.19 16.78 11.37
C GLY A 127 -1.85 16.57 10.67
N SER A 128 -1.84 16.50 9.34
CA SER A 128 -0.66 16.21 8.52
C SER A 128 -0.57 17.11 7.29
N ALA A 129 0.65 17.25 6.77
CA ALA A 129 0.90 17.86 5.48
C ALA A 129 0.54 16.87 4.36
N LEU A 130 -0.08 17.37 3.29
CA LEU A 130 -0.44 16.60 2.11
C LEU A 130 0.48 16.93 0.94
N ALA A 131 0.84 15.91 0.16
CA ALA A 131 1.47 16.09 -1.14
C ALA A 131 0.46 16.67 -2.14
N GLU A 132 0.94 17.32 -3.20
CA GLU A 132 0.06 17.88 -4.24
C GLU A 132 -0.82 16.80 -4.88
N ALA A 133 -0.29 15.59 -5.05
CA ALA A 133 -1.03 14.44 -5.60
C ALA A 133 -2.16 13.93 -4.68
N GLU A 134 -2.23 14.40 -3.43
CA GLU A 134 -3.26 14.02 -2.45
C GLU A 134 -4.34 15.11 -2.29
N VAL A 135 -4.24 16.22 -3.02
CA VAL A 135 -5.20 17.33 -2.97
C VAL A 135 -6.09 17.30 -4.20
N GLU A 136 -7.40 17.17 -3.98
CA GLU A 136 -8.42 17.31 -5.01
C GLU A 136 -9.17 18.63 -4.82
N TYR A 137 -9.47 19.33 -5.91
CA TYR A 137 -10.21 20.59 -5.91
C TYR A 137 -11.63 20.32 -6.44
N GLU A 138 -12.63 20.78 -5.68
CA GLU A 138 -14.04 20.75 -6.06
C GLU A 138 -14.59 22.18 -5.96
N GLU A 139 -15.51 22.55 -6.87
CA GLU A 139 -16.13 23.90 -6.93
C GLU A 139 -17.32 24.04 -5.98
#